data_AF-A0A0G0TMX4-F1
#
_entry.id   AF-A0A0G0TMX4-F1
#
_cell.length_a   1.000
_cell.length_b   1.000
_cell.length_c   1.000
_cell.angle_alpha   90.00
_cell.angle_beta   90.00
_cell.angle_gamma   90.00
#
_symmetry.space_group_name_H-M   'P 1'
#
loop_
_entity.id
_entity.type
_entity.pdbx_description
1 polymer ?
#
loop_
_entity_poly.entity_id
_entity_poly.type
_entity_poly.pdbx_seq_one_letter_code
_entity_poly.pdbx_strand_id
1 'polypeptide(L)'
;MLLAEKVEDLIKKQGLNVKLVVVDSLTAHFRAEFIGRGTLADRQQKLNRHLHVLAKLADRYNFCVYVTNQVMAKPDMFFGDPTQAIGGHIVAHSSTFRVYLRKGKKGTRVAKLIDSPNQPEGEAGFYVDESGIKDVE
;
A
#
# COMPACT_ATOMS: atom_id res chain seq x y z
N MET A 1 3.96 17.90 -10.47
CA MET A 1 5.04 16.91 -10.49
C MET A 1 4.90 16.04 -9.25
N LEU A 2 4.94 14.71 -9.40
CA LEU A 2 4.86 13.77 -8.26
C LEU A 2 6.27 13.33 -7.88
N LEU A 3 6.54 13.15 -6.59
CA LEU A 3 7.89 12.76 -6.13
C LEU A 3 8.36 11.42 -6.73
N ALA A 4 7.44 10.49 -6.98
CA ALA A 4 7.72 9.22 -7.63
C ALA A 4 8.39 9.37 -9.01
N GLU A 5 8.12 10.47 -9.73
CA GLU A 5 8.74 10.75 -11.04
C GLU A 5 10.27 10.95 -10.90
N LYS A 6 10.79 11.33 -9.72
CA LYS A 6 12.23 11.49 -9.46
C LYS A 6 13.00 10.19 -9.31
N VAL A 7 12.32 9.04 -9.16
CA VAL A 7 13.01 7.74 -9.13
C VAL A 7 13.77 7.49 -10.45
N GLU A 8 13.21 7.94 -11.57
CA GLU A 8 13.87 7.84 -12.87
C GLU A 8 15.17 8.65 -12.94
N ASP A 9 15.22 9.81 -12.27
CA ASP A 9 16.43 10.63 -12.17
C ASP A 9 17.51 9.94 -11.32
N LEU A 10 17.13 9.28 -10.22
CA LEU A 10 18.06 8.49 -9.40
C LEU A 10 18.71 7.37 -10.21
N ILE A 11 17.93 6.70 -11.06
CA ILE A 11 18.43 5.62 -11.91
C ILE A 11 19.32 6.17 -13.02
N LYS A 12 18.84 7.16 -13.79
CA LYS A 12 19.54 7.65 -14.99
C LYS A 12 20.70 8.59 -14.71
N LYS A 13 20.52 9.54 -13.78
CA LYS A 13 21.51 10.60 -13.52
C LYS A 13 22.53 10.17 -12.48
N GLN A 14 22.11 9.40 -11.47
CA GLN A 14 22.99 8.96 -10.39
C GLN A 14 23.48 7.52 -10.57
N GLY A 15 22.97 6.78 -11.57
CA GLY A 15 23.40 5.42 -11.86
C GLY A 15 23.00 4.40 -10.79
N LEU A 16 22.00 4.69 -9.97
CA LEU A 16 21.58 3.80 -8.90
C LEU A 16 20.82 2.58 -9.46
N ASN A 17 21.26 1.38 -9.07
CA ASN A 17 20.56 0.13 -9.38
C ASN A 17 19.41 -0.10 -8.38
N VAL A 18 18.29 0.60 -8.60
CA VAL A 18 17.11 0.50 -7.73
C VAL A 18 16.39 -0.83 -7.95
N LYS A 19 16.18 -1.60 -6.88
CA LYS A 19 15.43 -2.88 -6.87
C LYS A 19 14.17 -2.89 -6.01
N LEU A 20 14.00 -1.84 -5.19
CA LEU A 20 12.88 -1.69 -4.29
C LEU A 20 12.54 -0.20 -4.14
N VAL A 21 11.26 0.13 -4.24
CA VAL A 21 10.72 1.45 -3.89
C VAL A 21 9.63 1.25 -2.84
N VAL A 22 9.72 1.99 -1.73
CA VAL A 22 8.74 1.95 -0.64
C VAL A 22 8.07 3.31 -0.51
N VAL A 23 6.74 3.31 -0.45
CA VAL A 23 5.92 4.49 -0.15
C VAL A 23 5.17 4.26 1.16
N ASP A 24 5.69 4.80 2.25
CA ASP A 24 5.10 4.69 3.59
C ASP A 24 4.67 6.09 4.09
N SER A 25 3.39 6.49 4.00
CA SER A 25 2.25 5.76 3.44
C SER A 25 1.72 6.37 2.15
N LEU A 26 1.05 5.54 1.35
CA LEU A 26 0.43 5.94 0.08
C LEU A 26 -0.59 7.07 0.26
N THR A 27 -1.35 7.06 1.36
CA THR A 27 -2.56 7.87 1.48
C THR A 27 -2.48 9.00 2.50
N ALA A 28 -1.46 9.05 3.37
CA ALA A 28 -1.37 10.05 4.43
C ALA A 28 -1.42 11.49 3.90
N HIS A 29 -0.58 11.85 2.93
CA HIS A 29 -0.55 13.20 2.36
C HIS A 29 -1.84 13.53 1.61
N PHE A 30 -2.41 12.59 0.86
CA PHE A 30 -3.69 12.78 0.18
C PHE A 30 -4.83 13.03 1.17
N ARG A 31 -4.78 12.44 2.37
CA ARG A 31 -5.79 12.67 3.40
C ARG A 31 -5.66 14.04 4.06
N ALA A 32 -4.42 14.53 4.22
CA ALA A 32 -4.15 15.84 4.81
C ALA A 32 -4.46 17.00 3.83
N GLU A 33 -4.15 16.83 2.54
CA GLU A 33 -4.32 17.88 1.52
C GLU A 33 -5.75 18.01 1.02
N PHE A 34 -6.47 16.90 0.87
CA PHE A 34 -7.79 16.86 0.24
C PHE A 34 -8.87 16.59 1.29
N ILE A 35 -9.22 17.65 2.02
CA ILE A 35 -10.20 17.62 3.10
C ILE A 35 -11.61 17.79 2.53
N GLY A 36 -12.56 17.03 3.05
CA GLY A 36 -13.97 17.10 2.67
C GLY A 36 -14.31 16.34 1.38
N ARG A 37 -15.60 16.09 1.15
CA ARG A 37 -16.07 15.33 -0.02
C ARG A 37 -15.96 16.10 -1.34
N GLY A 38 -15.94 17.44 -1.29
CA GLY A 38 -15.84 18.28 -2.49
C GLY A 38 -14.51 18.14 -3.25
N THR A 39 -13.45 17.69 -2.57
CA THR A 39 -12.12 17.48 -3.16
C THR A 39 -11.85 16.00 -3.48
N LEU A 40 -12.86 15.14 -3.33
CA LEU A 40 -12.72 13.69 -3.52
C LEU A 40 -12.28 13.33 -4.93
N ALA A 41 -12.86 13.97 -5.96
CA ALA A 41 -12.52 13.69 -7.35
C ALA A 41 -11.05 14.02 -7.64
N ASP A 42 -10.58 15.21 -7.25
CA ASP A 42 -9.19 15.64 -7.44
C ASP A 42 -8.21 14.71 -6.70
N ARG A 43 -8.55 14.33 -5.46
CA ARG A 43 -7.79 13.36 -4.68
C ARG A 43 -7.66 12.02 -5.41
N GLN A 44 -8.79 11.48 -5.88
CA GLN A 44 -8.85 10.23 -6.61
C GLN A 44 -8.02 10.30 -7.91
N GLN A 45 -8.13 11.38 -8.68
CA GLN A 45 -7.35 11.56 -9.91
C GLN A 45 -5.84 11.65 -9.65
N LYS A 46 -5.42 12.44 -8.65
CA LYS A 46 -4.00 12.61 -8.29
C LYS A 46 -3.41 11.31 -7.74
N LEU A 47 -4.18 10.57 -6.93
CA LEU A 47 -3.79 9.26 -6.42
C LEU A 47 -3.65 8.22 -7.54
N ASN A 48 -4.58 8.22 -8.51
CA ASN A 48 -4.50 7.35 -9.67
C ASN A 48 -3.23 7.59 -10.49
N ARG A 49 -2.93 8.86 -10.78
CA ARG A 49 -1.71 9.24 -11.48
C ARG A 49 -0.47 8.77 -10.73
N HIS A 50 -0.46 8.88 -9.40
CA HIS A 50 0.66 8.43 -8.58
C HIS A 50 0.91 6.93 -8.67
N LEU A 51 -0.15 6.12 -8.54
CA LEU A 51 -0.06 4.66 -8.68
C LEU A 51 0.37 4.24 -10.08
N HIS A 52 -0.16 4.89 -11.13
CA HIS A 52 0.24 4.61 -12.51
C HIS A 52 1.72 4.94 -12.78
N VAL A 53 2.23 6.04 -12.22
CA VAL A 53 3.66 6.37 -12.32
C VAL A 53 4.52 5.29 -11.65
N LEU A 54 4.15 4.87 -10.44
CA LEU A 54 4.87 3.82 -9.72
C LEU A 54 4.88 2.49 -10.50
N ALA A 55 3.71 2.05 -10.98
CA ALA A 55 3.59 0.82 -11.78
C ALA A 55 4.42 0.88 -13.06
N LYS A 56 4.32 1.98 -13.82
CA LYS A 56 5.09 2.16 -15.06
C LYS A 56 6.60 2.14 -14.82
N LEU A 57 7.07 2.72 -13.72
CA LEU A 57 8.48 2.71 -13.37
C LEU A 57 8.94 1.32 -12.93
N ALA A 58 8.12 0.62 -12.14
CA ALA A 58 8.38 -0.75 -11.72
C ALA A 58 8.53 -1.68 -12.94
N ASP A 59 7.62 -1.59 -13.90
CA ASP A 59 7.65 -2.38 -15.13
C ASP A 59 8.87 -2.03 -15.99
N ARG A 60 9.17 -0.74 -16.16
CA ARG A 60 10.28 -0.27 -16.99
C ARG A 60 11.64 -0.68 -16.46
N TYR A 61 11.83 -0.60 -15.14
CA TYR A 61 13.14 -0.79 -14.50
C TYR A 61 13.26 -2.10 -13.72
N ASN A 62 12.21 -2.92 -13.73
CA ASN A 62 12.14 -4.22 -13.09
C ASN A 62 12.51 -4.19 -11.59
N PHE A 63 11.72 -3.45 -10.82
CA PHE A 63 11.84 -3.38 -9.36
C PHE A 63 10.49 -3.57 -8.67
N CYS A 64 10.50 -3.93 -7.39
CA CYS A 64 9.28 -4.05 -6.60
C CYS A 64 8.85 -2.71 -6.00
N VAL A 65 7.55 -2.44 -5.99
CA VAL A 65 6.95 -1.30 -5.27
C VAL A 65 6.15 -1.83 -4.10
N TYR A 66 6.49 -1.38 -2.89
CA TYR A 66 5.68 -1.61 -1.70
C TYR A 66 5.07 -0.30 -1.24
N VAL A 67 3.79 -0.35 -0.88
CA VAL A 67 3.10 0.81 -0.32
C VAL A 67 2.40 0.39 0.96
N THR A 68 2.48 1.24 1.99
CA THR A 68 1.63 1.08 3.17
C THR A 68 0.36 1.90 2.97
N ASN A 69 -0.74 1.45 3.56
CA ASN A 69 -2.00 2.16 3.50
C ASN A 69 -2.68 2.17 4.86
N GLN A 70 -3.34 3.27 5.17
CA GLN A 70 -4.11 3.44 6.38
C GLN A 70 -5.52 2.83 6.20
N VAL A 71 -6.10 2.41 7.32
CA VAL A 71 -7.50 2.01 7.40
C VAL A 71 -8.30 3.06 8.17
N MET A 72 -9.60 3.12 7.90
CA MET A 72 -10.57 3.88 8.68
C MET A 72 -11.61 2.95 9.30
N ALA A 73 -12.19 3.38 10.42
CA ALA A 73 -13.31 2.67 11.03
C ALA A 73 -14.52 2.71 10.09
N LYS A 74 -15.25 1.60 10.03
CA LYS A 74 -16.50 1.41 9.32
C LYS A 74 -17.61 1.10 10.35
N PRO A 75 -18.27 2.15 10.92
CA PRO A 75 -19.15 2.00 12.09
C PRO A 75 -20.43 1.20 11.83
N ASP A 76 -20.84 1.09 10.57
CA ASP A 76 -21.99 0.33 10.10
C ASP A 76 -21.77 -1.20 10.11
N MET A 77 -20.55 -1.65 10.43
CA MET A 77 -20.19 -3.06 10.46
C MET A 77 -20.37 -3.65 11.87
N PHE A 78 -21.54 -4.25 12.10
CA PHE A 78 -21.86 -4.92 13.37
C PHE A 78 -21.22 -6.32 13.50
N PHE A 79 -20.88 -6.97 12.38
CA PHE A 79 -20.22 -8.28 12.35
C PHE A 79 -19.09 -8.26 11.33
N GLY A 80 -17.91 -8.78 11.71
CA GLY A 80 -16.74 -8.84 10.84
C GLY A 80 -15.68 -7.79 11.16
N ASP A 81 -14.78 -7.54 10.21
CA ASP A 81 -13.70 -6.56 10.38
C ASP A 81 -14.25 -5.13 10.34
N PRO A 82 -14.13 -4.33 11.41
CA PRO A 82 -14.70 -2.99 11.47
C PRO A 82 -13.86 -1.94 10.72
N THR A 83 -12.89 -2.35 9.90
CA THR A 83 -11.99 -1.43 9.20
C THR A 83 -12.12 -1.52 7.69
N GLN A 84 -11.85 -0.41 7.02
CA GLN A 84 -11.81 -0.32 5.56
C GLN A 84 -10.55 0.41 5.11
N ALA A 85 -9.87 -0.12 4.10
CA ALA A 85 -8.71 0.52 3.50
C ALA A 85 -9.08 1.86 2.84
N ILE A 86 -8.23 2.88 3.06
CA ILE A 86 -8.41 4.22 2.49
C ILE A 86 -7.98 4.24 1.01
N GLY A 87 -8.53 5.16 0.22
CA GLY A 87 -8.18 5.37 -1.19
C GLY A 87 -9.17 4.77 -2.21
N GLY A 88 -10.17 4.03 -1.71
CA GLY A 88 -11.32 3.57 -2.50
C GLY A 88 -10.92 2.66 -3.67
N HIS A 89 -11.76 2.65 -4.70
CA HIS A 89 -11.60 1.77 -5.86
C HIS A 89 -10.27 1.94 -6.59
N ILE A 90 -9.70 3.14 -6.62
CA ILE A 90 -8.46 3.40 -7.34
C ILE A 90 -7.29 2.63 -6.74
N VAL A 91 -7.17 2.63 -5.41
CA VAL A 91 -6.16 1.82 -4.72
C VAL A 91 -6.47 0.33 -4.88
N ALA A 92 -7.74 -0.06 -4.77
CA ALA A 92 -8.14 -1.46 -4.92
C ALA A 92 -7.78 -2.04 -6.30
N HIS A 93 -8.04 -1.30 -7.38
CA HIS A 93 -7.79 -1.76 -8.75
C HIS A 93 -6.33 -1.61 -9.21
N SER A 94 -5.61 -0.61 -8.70
CA SER A 94 -4.22 -0.36 -9.14
C SER A 94 -3.21 -1.21 -8.38
N SER A 95 -3.58 -1.82 -7.25
CA SER A 95 -2.68 -2.65 -6.44
C SER A 95 -2.73 -4.09 -6.93
N THR A 96 -1.59 -4.66 -7.31
CA THR A 96 -1.50 -6.06 -7.76
C THR A 96 -1.73 -7.06 -6.63
N PHE A 97 -1.12 -6.81 -5.47
CA PHE A 97 -1.29 -7.63 -4.27
C PHE A 97 -1.77 -6.74 -3.14
N ARG A 98 -2.74 -7.22 -2.36
CA ARG A 98 -3.23 -6.49 -1.19
C ARG A 98 -3.14 -7.40 0.03
N VAL A 99 -2.31 -6.97 0.99
CA VAL A 99 -2.11 -7.66 2.25
C VAL A 99 -2.70 -6.82 3.37
N TYR A 100 -3.61 -7.41 4.12
CA TYR A 100 -4.21 -6.80 5.30
C TYR A 100 -3.51 -7.30 6.56
N LEU A 101 -2.91 -6.37 7.31
CA LEU A 101 -2.16 -6.66 8.53
C LEU A 101 -3.04 -6.42 9.75
N ARG A 102 -3.19 -7.42 10.61
CA ARG A 102 -3.92 -7.30 11.88
C ARG A 102 -3.13 -7.85 13.06
N LYS A 103 -3.46 -7.39 14.27
CA LYS A 103 -2.91 -7.95 15.51
C LYS A 103 -3.51 -9.34 15.74
N GLY A 104 -2.66 -10.33 16.02
CA GLY A 104 -3.06 -11.68 16.40
C GLY A 104 -3.13 -11.86 17.92
N LYS A 105 -3.19 -13.12 18.37
CA LYS A 105 -3.18 -13.49 19.79
C LYS A 105 -1.74 -13.58 20.33
N LYS A 106 -1.56 -13.39 21.64
CA LYS A 106 -0.25 -13.57 22.31
C LYS A 106 0.90 -12.79 21.66
N GLY A 107 0.62 -11.59 21.15
CA GLY A 107 1.64 -10.72 20.56
C GLY A 107 1.94 -10.96 19.08
N THR A 108 1.36 -11.98 18.44
CA THR A 108 1.53 -12.20 16.98
C THR A 108 0.91 -11.09 16.13
N ARG A 109 1.26 -11.09 14.86
CA ARG A 109 0.63 -10.36 13.76
C ARG A 109 0.16 -11.37 12.72
N VAL A 110 -0.85 -11.00 11.95
CA VAL A 110 -1.36 -11.81 10.85
C VAL A 110 -1.36 -10.97 9.59
N ALA A 111 -0.76 -11.49 8.53
CA ALA A 111 -0.84 -10.97 7.18
C ALA A 111 -1.85 -11.78 6.38
N LYS A 112 -2.99 -11.19 6.06
CA LYS A 112 -4.00 -11.80 5.18
C LYS A 112 -3.83 -11.30 3.76
N LEU A 113 -3.58 -12.19 2.81
CA LEU A 113 -3.69 -11.88 1.39
C LEU A 113 -5.18 -11.79 1.04
N ILE A 114 -5.66 -10.57 0.77
CA ILE A 114 -7.07 -10.30 0.47
C ILE A 114 -7.34 -10.15 -1.03
N ASP A 115 -6.30 -9.99 -1.84
CA ASP A 115 -6.42 -9.80 -3.28
C ASP A 115 -5.09 -10.13 -3.96
N SER A 116 -5.15 -10.90 -5.05
CA SER A 116 -4.01 -11.20 -5.89
C SER A 116 -4.46 -11.74 -7.26
N PRO A 117 -3.64 -11.60 -8.32
CA PRO A 117 -4.00 -12.11 -9.65
C PRO A 117 -3.84 -13.62 -9.80
N ASN A 118 -3.04 -14.27 -8.94
CA ASN A 118 -2.54 -15.63 -9.19
C ASN A 118 -2.38 -16.51 -7.95
N GLN A 119 -2.67 -16.00 -6.75
CA GLN A 119 -2.59 -16.75 -5.50
C GLN A 119 -3.98 -16.81 -4.83
N PRO A 120 -4.32 -17.94 -4.20
CA PRO A 120 -5.53 -18.01 -3.38
C PRO A 120 -5.43 -17.08 -2.17
N GLU A 121 -6.57 -16.66 -1.63
CA GLU A 121 -6.59 -16.01 -0.31
C GLU A 121 -5.92 -16.90 0.74
N GLY A 122 -5.14 -16.28 1.62
CA GLY A 122 -4.38 -16.98 2.64
C GLY A 122 -3.98 -16.06 3.77
N GLU A 123 -3.59 -16.64 4.90
CA GLU A 123 -3.12 -15.91 6.07
C GLU A 123 -1.80 -16.48 6.57
N ALA A 124 -0.87 -15.60 6.94
CA ALA A 124 0.39 -15.95 7.56
C ALA A 124 0.52 -15.26 8.92
N GLY A 125 0.74 -16.03 9.98
CA GLY A 125 1.08 -15.52 11.29
C GLY A 125 2.58 -15.21 11.37
N PHE A 126 2.94 -14.12 12.03
CA PHE A 126 4.34 -13.75 12.29
C PHE A 126 4.48 -12.98 13.60
N TYR A 127 5.69 -12.88 14.12
CA TYR A 127 6.06 -11.99 15.23
C TYR A 127 6.85 -10.79 14.72
N VAL A 128 6.80 -9.69 15.48
CA VAL A 128 7.66 -8.53 15.28
C VAL A 128 8.36 -8.26 16.59
N ASP A 129 9.68 -8.38 16.59
CA ASP A 129 10.54 -8.05 17.73
C ASP A 129 11.66 -7.08 17.32
N GLU A 130 12.59 -6.82 18.21
CA GLU A 130 13.70 -5.87 17.98
C GLU A 130 14.62 -6.28 16.84
N SER A 131 14.66 -7.58 16.49
CA SER A 131 15.43 -8.10 15.36
C SER A 131 14.65 -8.12 14.04
N GLY A 132 13.35 -7.78 14.06
CA GLY A 132 12.51 -7.66 12.88
C GLY A 132 11.35 -8.67 12.85
N ILE A 133 11.04 -9.19 11.65
CA ILE A 133 9.95 -10.15 11.43
C ILE A 133 10.46 -11.57 11.67
N LYS A 134 9.70 -12.36 12.44
CA LYS A 134 9.97 -13.79 12.69
C LYS A 134 8.75 -14.65 12.41
N ASP A 135 8.98 -15.88 11.99
CA ASP A 135 7.92 -16.85 11.77
C ASP A 135 7.30 -17.30 13.10
N VAL A 136 6.04 -17.73 13.02
CA VAL A 136 5.40 -18.46 14.11
C VAL A 136 5.81 -19.92 13.93
N GLU A 137 6.72 -20.40 14.77
CA GLU A 137 7.05 -21.83 14.86
C GLU A 137 5.80 -22.70 15.09
#